data_AF-A0A950UND0-F1
#
_entry.id   AF-A0A950UND0-F1
#
_cell.length_a   1.000
_cell.length_b   1.000
_cell.length_c   1.000
_cell.angle_alpha   90.00
_cell.angle_beta   90.00
_cell.angle_gamma   90.00
#
_symmetry.space_group_name_H-M   'P 1'
#
loop_
_entity.id
_entity.type
_entity.pdbx_description
1 polymer ?
#
loop_
_entity_poly.entity_id
_entity_poly.type
_entity_poly.pdbx_seq_one_letter_code
_entity_poly.pdbx_strand_id
1 'polypeptide(L)'
;MIAAALGQLTQQGQQPLQLPHVDWVTIAPEGIFFVGGLLMLIAGVFLRRRVPRGVWSATTVAIALVALWPTFHLWHQVGHGGARTAIADAIVIDGFSIFIYVVIISAVV
;
A
#
# COMPACT_ATOMS: atom_id res chain seq x y z
N MET A 1 20.17 2.48 -44.22
CA MET A 1 20.25 2.74 -42.76
C MET A 1 18.98 3.39 -42.21
N ILE A 2 18.42 4.43 -42.85
CA ILE A 2 17.18 5.10 -42.39
C ILE A 2 15.96 4.15 -42.37
N ALA A 3 15.80 3.27 -43.38
CA ALA A 3 14.69 2.31 -43.42
C ALA A 3 14.70 1.28 -42.27
N ALA A 4 15.90 0.88 -41.81
CA ALA A 4 16.03 -0.03 -40.67
C ALA A 4 15.67 0.67 -39.34
N ALA A 5 16.04 1.94 -39.20
CA ALA A 5 15.69 2.75 -38.02
C ALA A 5 14.16 2.97 -37.93
N LEU A 6 13.48 3.19 -39.05
CA LEU A 6 12.02 3.33 -39.09
C LEU A 6 11.30 2.00 -38.76
N GLY A 7 11.88 0.86 -39.14
CA GLY A 7 11.38 -0.47 -38.78
C GLY A 7 11.50 -0.79 -37.28
N GLN A 8 12.53 -0.26 -36.60
CA GLN A 8 12.69 -0.44 -35.15
C GLN A 8 11.70 0.41 -34.35
N LEU A 9 11.43 1.65 -34.77
CA LEU A 9 10.46 2.53 -34.10
C LEU A 9 9.03 1.99 -34.18
N THR A 10 8.66 1.37 -35.31
CA THR A 10 7.36 0.71 -35.47
C THR A 10 7.24 -0.54 -34.61
N GLN A 11 8.33 -1.31 -34.41
CA GLN A 11 8.32 -2.43 -33.47
C GLN A 11 8.23 -1.99 -32.00
N GLN A 12 8.93 -0.92 -31.59
CA GLN A 12 8.84 -0.40 -30.22
C GLN A 12 7.43 0.10 -29.86
N GLY A 13 6.70 0.68 -30.82
CA GLY A 13 5.29 1.07 -30.64
C GLY A 13 4.31 -0.12 -30.57
N GLN A 14 4.75 -1.32 -31.00
CA GLN A 14 3.95 -2.54 -31.01
C GLN A 14 4.32 -3.54 -29.91
N GLN A 15 5.38 -3.29 -29.14
CA GLN A 15 5.66 -4.08 -27.94
C GLN A 15 4.55 -3.80 -26.91
N PRO A 16 3.75 -4.81 -26.51
CA PRO A 16 2.72 -4.62 -25.50
C PRO A 16 3.37 -4.04 -24.25
N LEU A 17 2.76 -3.00 -23.68
CA LEU A 17 3.22 -2.39 -22.44
C LEU A 17 3.23 -3.49 -21.36
N GLN A 18 4.41 -4.01 -21.01
CA GLN A 18 4.53 -4.99 -19.94
C GLN A 18 4.49 -4.23 -18.62
N LEU A 19 3.28 -4.11 -18.05
CA LEU A 19 3.15 -3.57 -16.70
C LEU A 19 3.74 -4.60 -15.72
N PRO A 20 4.65 -4.18 -14.82
CA PRO A 20 5.12 -5.06 -13.76
C PRO A 20 3.92 -5.54 -12.92
N HIS A 21 3.95 -6.82 -12.55
CA HIS A 21 2.93 -7.38 -11.68
C HIS A 21 3.07 -6.74 -10.29
N VAL A 22 2.00 -6.12 -9.82
CA VAL A 22 1.92 -5.52 -8.49
C VAL A 22 0.88 -6.30 -7.70
N ASP A 23 1.34 -7.02 -6.68
CA ASP A 23 0.44 -7.63 -5.69
C ASP A 23 -0.01 -6.53 -4.71
N TRP A 24 -1.17 -5.96 -5.00
CA TRP A 24 -1.76 -4.86 -4.23
C TRP A 24 -2.19 -5.29 -2.82
N VAL A 25 -2.43 -6.58 -2.61
CA VAL A 25 -2.82 -7.09 -1.30
C VAL A 25 -1.65 -6.98 -0.35
N THR A 26 -0.42 -7.20 -0.83
CA THR A 26 0.77 -7.17 0.02
C THR A 26 1.11 -5.76 0.52
N ILE A 27 0.72 -4.72 -0.24
CA ILE A 27 1.00 -3.30 0.03
C ILE A 27 -0.21 -2.62 0.73
N ALA A 28 -1.26 -3.39 1.02
CA ALA A 28 -2.49 -2.85 1.58
C ALA A 28 -2.32 -2.12 2.93
N PRO A 29 -1.51 -2.59 3.90
CA PRO A 29 -1.38 -1.93 5.20
C PRO A 29 -0.87 -0.49 5.10
N GLU A 30 0.19 -0.25 4.33
CA GLU A 30 0.75 1.07 4.11
C GLU A 30 -0.19 1.96 3.28
N GLY A 31 -0.85 1.38 2.27
CA GLY A 31 -1.82 2.09 1.45
C GLY A 31 -2.97 2.66 2.29
N ILE A 32 -3.46 1.90 3.27
CA ILE A 32 -4.53 2.35 4.17
C ILE A 32 -4.08 3.51 5.05
N PHE A 33 -2.85 3.48 5.58
CA PHE A 33 -2.32 4.60 6.36
C PHE A 33 -2.16 5.87 5.51
N PHE A 34 -1.63 5.74 4.29
CA PHE A 34 -1.51 6.89 3.39
C PHE A 34 -2.86 7.49 3.04
N VAL A 35 -3.82 6.65 2.63
CA VAL A 35 -5.17 7.09 2.26
C VAL A 35 -5.88 7.66 3.49
N GLY A 36 -5.83 6.99 4.63
CA GLY A 36 -6.45 7.42 5.88
C GLY A 36 -5.89 8.76 6.38
N GLY A 37 -4.57 8.90 6.40
CA GLY A 37 -3.90 10.16 6.76
C GLY A 37 -4.24 11.30 5.79
N LEU A 38 -4.27 11.01 4.48
CA LEU A 38 -4.65 11.99 3.47
C LEU A 38 -6.11 12.45 3.64
N LEU A 39 -7.04 11.52 3.87
CA LEU A 39 -8.44 11.84 4.14
C LEU A 39 -8.58 12.69 5.41
N MET A 40 -7.77 12.40 6.43
CA MET A 40 -7.75 13.16 7.68
C MET A 40 -7.24 14.60 7.46
N LEU A 41 -6.20 14.78 6.63
CA LEU A 41 -5.72 16.11 6.24
C LEU A 41 -6.77 16.88 5.43
N ILE A 42 -7.41 16.23 4.45
CA ILE A 42 -8.47 16.83 3.65
C ILE A 42 -9.64 17.25 4.55
N ALA A 43 -10.07 16.37 5.45
CA ALA A 43 -11.08 16.68 6.45
C ALA A 43 -10.67 17.88 7.31
N GLY A 44 -9.40 17.98 7.70
CA GLY A 44 -8.85 19.12 8.44
C GLY A 44 -8.98 20.46 7.71
N VAL A 45 -8.84 20.46 6.38
CA VAL A 45 -9.02 21.66 5.56
C VAL A 45 -10.48 22.12 5.52
N PHE A 46 -11.42 21.17 5.39
CA PHE A 46 -12.86 21.49 5.33
C PHE A 46 -13.46 21.82 6.71
N LEU A 47 -12.94 21.20 7.77
CA LEU A 47 -13.47 21.33 9.12
C LEU A 47 -12.83 22.53 9.84
N ARG A 48 -13.16 23.74 9.38
CA ARG A 48 -12.72 25.03 9.95
C ARG A 48 -13.23 25.32 11.37
N ARG A 49 -14.13 24.48 11.90
CA ARG A 49 -14.76 24.61 13.22
C ARG A 49 -13.98 23.82 14.27
N ARG A 50 -13.96 24.30 15.53
CA ARG A 50 -13.28 23.63 16.67
C ARG A 50 -13.86 22.23 16.91
N VAL A 51 -13.34 21.25 16.19
CA VAL A 51 -13.59 19.84 16.45
C VAL A 51 -13.04 19.52 17.85
N PRO A 52 -13.80 18.86 18.72
CA PRO A 52 -13.29 18.45 20.01
C PRO A 52 -12.03 17.59 19.82
N ARG A 53 -11.00 17.86 20.61
CA ARG A 53 -9.64 17.28 20.45
C ARG A 53 -9.64 15.75 20.32
N GLY A 54 -10.58 15.06 20.97
CA GLY A 54 -10.70 13.60 20.94
C GLY A 54 -11.17 13.00 19.62
N VAL A 55 -11.82 13.76 18.72
CA VAL A 55 -12.34 13.23 17.44
C VAL A 55 -11.20 12.86 16.51
N TRP A 56 -10.14 13.66 16.48
CA TRP A 56 -8.96 13.38 15.66
C TRP A 56 -8.25 12.12 16.16
N SER A 57 -8.02 12.00 17.46
CA SER A 57 -7.43 10.79 18.05
C SER A 57 -8.27 9.54 17.78
N ALA A 58 -9.59 9.62 17.96
CA ALA A 58 -10.49 8.50 17.68
C ALA A 58 -10.48 8.10 16.19
N THR A 59 -10.36 9.08 15.29
CA THR A 59 -10.27 8.81 13.85
C THR A 59 -8.96 8.11 13.49
N THR A 60 -7.84 8.54 14.08
CA THR A 60 -6.54 7.85 13.88
C THR A 60 -6.60 6.40 14.36
N VAL A 61 -7.16 6.16 15.54
CA VAL A 61 -7.33 4.80 16.08
C VAL A 61 -8.22 3.96 15.18
N ALA A 62 -9.32 4.53 14.66
CA ALA A 62 -10.20 3.83 13.73
C ALA A 62 -9.48 3.45 12.42
N ILE A 63 -8.67 4.35 11.86
CA ILE A 63 -7.84 4.07 10.67
C ILE A 63 -6.83 2.96 10.96
N ALA A 64 -6.17 3.00 12.13
CA ALA A 64 -5.21 1.97 12.54
C ALA A 64 -5.87 0.59 12.65
N LEU A 65 -7.07 0.50 13.24
CA LEU A 65 -7.84 -0.75 13.31
C LEU A 65 -8.21 -1.29 11.92
N VAL A 66 -8.55 -0.41 10.97
CA VAL A 66 -8.82 -0.80 9.58
C VAL A 66 -7.56 -1.32 8.89
N ALA A 67 -6.38 -0.73 9.14
CA ALA A 67 -5.10 -1.20 8.61
C ALA A 67 -4.64 -2.54 9.22
N LEU A 68 -5.12 -2.86 10.42
CA LEU A 68 -4.81 -4.11 11.12
C LEU A 68 -5.46 -5.33 10.44
N TRP A 69 -6.66 -5.17 9.88
CA TRP A 69 -7.38 -6.24 9.19
C TRP A 69 -6.60 -6.93 8.04
N PRO A 70 -6.08 -6.23 7.02
CA PRO A 70 -5.29 -6.87 5.97
C PRO A 70 -4.01 -7.49 6.51
N THR A 71 -3.43 -6.94 7.59
CA THR A 71 -2.23 -7.49 8.22
C THR A 71 -2.48 -8.91 8.77
N PHE A 72 -3.63 -9.15 9.39
CA PHE A 72 -4.04 -10.51 9.79
C PHE A 72 -4.26 -11.43 8.59
N HIS A 73 -4.83 -10.91 7.50
CA HIS A 73 -5.01 -11.68 6.28
C HIS A 73 -3.66 -12.11 5.68
N LEU A 74 -2.68 -11.19 5.62
CA LEU A 74 -1.31 -11.48 5.21
C LEU A 74 -0.64 -12.51 6.12
N TRP A 75 -0.83 -12.41 7.43
CA TRP A 75 -0.28 -13.37 8.39
C TRP A 75 -0.74 -14.80 8.08
N HIS A 76 -2.04 -14.97 7.79
CA HIS A 76 -2.59 -16.27 7.43
C HIS A 76 -2.03 -16.78 6.09
N GLN A 77 -1.84 -15.89 5.12
CA GLN A 77 -1.28 -16.24 3.81
C GLN A 77 0.20 -16.66 3.90
N VAL A 78 1.03 -15.93 4.64
CA VAL A 78 2.47 -16.27 4.78
C VAL A 78 2.66 -17.53 5.61
N GLY A 79 1.82 -17.76 6.62
CA GLY A 79 1.85 -18.99 7.43
C GLY A 79 1.57 -20.27 6.64
N HIS A 80 0.81 -20.20 5.54
CA HIS A 80 0.47 -21.36 4.70
C HIS A 80 1.24 -21.42 3.36
N GLY A 81 1.72 -20.29 2.85
CA GLY A 81 2.24 -20.16 1.48
C GLY A 81 3.68 -19.68 1.34
N GLY A 82 4.38 -19.37 2.44
CA GLY A 82 5.75 -18.84 2.40
C GLY A 82 5.86 -17.34 2.14
N ALA A 83 7.09 -16.84 2.01
CA ALA A 83 7.38 -15.42 1.77
C ALA A 83 6.84 -14.96 0.40
N ARG A 84 6.28 -13.74 0.34
CA ARG A 84 5.76 -13.14 -0.88
C ARG A 84 6.60 -11.96 -1.32
N THR A 85 6.61 -11.70 -2.61
CA THR A 85 7.22 -10.52 -3.20
C THR A 85 6.16 -9.54 -3.68
N ALA A 86 6.41 -8.25 -3.45
CA ALA A 86 5.58 -7.14 -3.87
C ALA A 86 6.37 -6.23 -4.82
N ILE A 87 5.67 -5.65 -5.80
CA ILE A 87 6.19 -4.74 -6.83
C ILE A 87 7.41 -5.32 -7.56
N ALA A 88 7.20 -6.15 -8.57
CA ALA A 88 8.29 -6.68 -9.41
C ALA A 88 9.49 -7.26 -8.63
N ASP A 89 9.22 -8.02 -7.56
CA ASP A 89 10.24 -8.60 -6.66
C ASP A 89 11.13 -7.59 -5.92
N ALA A 90 10.75 -6.31 -5.87
CA ALA A 90 11.52 -5.28 -5.18
C ALA A 90 11.39 -5.34 -3.65
N ILE A 91 10.25 -5.82 -3.15
CA ILE A 91 9.95 -5.87 -1.72
C ILE A 91 9.59 -7.30 -1.35
N VAL A 92 10.32 -7.91 -0.41
CA VAL A 92 9.99 -9.22 0.15
C VAL A 92 9.24 -9.02 1.46
N ILE A 93 8.10 -9.67 1.61
CA ILE A 93 7.26 -9.64 2.81
C ILE A 93 7.22 -11.06 3.40
N ASP A 94 7.78 -11.17 4.60
CA ASP A 94 7.84 -12.41 5.38
C ASP A 94 7.08 -12.27 6.72
N GLY A 95 7.10 -13.33 7.53
CA GLY A 95 6.43 -13.32 8.84
C GLY A 95 7.01 -12.28 9.81
N PHE A 96 8.29 -11.95 9.69
CA PHE A 96 8.93 -10.90 10.50
C PHE A 96 8.48 -9.50 10.06
N SER A 97 8.40 -9.22 8.75
CA SER A 97 7.84 -7.97 8.23
C SER A 97 6.41 -7.75 8.72
N ILE A 98 5.58 -8.79 8.66
CA ILE A 98 4.18 -8.70 9.14
C ILE A 98 4.14 -8.47 10.65
N PHE A 99 5.01 -9.12 11.43
CA PHE A 99 5.14 -8.85 12.86
C PHE A 99 5.47 -7.38 13.13
N ILE A 100 6.43 -6.80 12.41
CA ILE A 100 6.77 -5.37 12.53
C ILE A 100 5.59 -4.48 12.17
N TYR A 101 4.81 -4.81 11.13
CA TYR A 101 3.59 -4.07 10.81
C TYR A 101 2.58 -4.09 11.96
N VAL A 102 2.33 -5.25 12.58
CA VAL A 102 1.43 -5.35 13.73
C VAL A 102 1.92 -4.49 14.90
N VAL A 103 3.22 -4.51 15.20
CA VAL A 103 3.81 -3.70 16.28
C VAL A 103 3.63 -2.20 16.01
N ILE A 104 3.90 -1.75 14.79
CA ILE A 104 3.74 -0.34 14.40
C ILE A 104 2.27 0.09 14.49
N ILE A 105 1.35 -0.72 13.97
CA ILE A 105 -0.10 -0.43 14.03
C ILE A 105 -0.56 -0.35 15.49
N SER A 106 -0.10 -1.28 16.33
CA SER A 106 -0.47 -1.33 17.75
C SER A 106 0.09 -0.15 18.55
N ALA A 107 1.22 0.43 18.14
CA ALA A 107 1.79 1.60 18.79
C ALA A 107 0.99 2.90 18.53
N VAL A 108 0.14 2.90 17.49
CA VAL A 108 -0.72 4.04 17.14
C VAL A 108 -2.03 4.02 17.94
N VAL A 109 -2.47 2.83 18.37
CA VAL A 109 -3.68 2.61 19.19
C VAL A 109 -3.40 2.93 20.65
#